data_AF-A0A2V6K3I9-F1
#
_entry.id   AF-A0A2V6K3I9-F1
#
_cell.length_a   1.000
_cell.length_b   1.000
_cell.length_c   1.000
_cell.angle_alpha   90.00
_cell.angle_beta   90.00
_cell.angle_gamma   90.00
#
_symmetry.space_group_name_H-M   'P 1'
#
loop_
_entity.id
_entity.type
_entity.pdbx_description
1 polymer ?
#
loop_
_entity_poly.entity_id
_entity_poly.type
_entity_poly.pdbx_seq_one_letter_code
_entity_poly.pdbx_strand_id
1 'polypeptide(L)'
;MQAAFYQSESDQPHPGRARAIIKAHPAVRELMVRNPWTALIAVSIVGLQTAIAYGMGTWGFSYWWLSLLLAFCIGAFANHANYVIIHDA
;
A
#
# COMPACT_ATOMS: atom_id res chain seq x y z
N MET A 1 29.04 -22.33 -12.07
CA MET A 1 27.69 -22.82 -11.71
C MET A 1 26.63 -21.89 -12.34
N GLN A 2 26.72 -21.63 -13.66
CA GLN A 2 25.79 -20.74 -14.40
C GLN A 2 24.70 -21.51 -15.17
N ALA A 3 24.77 -22.84 -15.27
CA ALA A 3 23.98 -23.60 -16.25
C ALA A 3 22.48 -23.81 -15.91
N ALA A 4 21.99 -23.35 -14.75
CA ALA A 4 20.64 -23.67 -14.27
C ALA A 4 19.61 -22.52 -14.37
N PHE A 5 20.01 -21.29 -14.75
CA PHE A 5 19.12 -20.13 -14.77
C PHE A 5 19.29 -19.29 -16.04
N TYR A 6 18.16 -18.89 -16.63
CA TYR A 6 18.13 -17.92 -17.73
C TYR A 6 18.59 -16.54 -17.23
N GLN A 7 19.59 -15.98 -17.89
CA GLN A 7 20.09 -14.63 -17.62
C GLN A 7 19.44 -13.65 -18.59
N SER A 8 18.73 -12.66 -18.08
CA SER A 8 18.15 -11.60 -18.89
C SER A 8 19.26 -10.65 -19.37
N GLU A 9 19.25 -10.30 -20.65
CA GLU A 9 20.15 -9.27 -21.19
C GLU A 9 19.70 -7.84 -20.83
N SER A 10 18.48 -7.68 -20.31
CA SER A 10 17.99 -6.41 -19.78
C SER A 10 18.10 -6.39 -18.26
N ASP A 11 18.71 -5.32 -17.71
CA ASP A 11 18.80 -5.10 -16.27
C ASP A 11 17.43 -4.92 -15.62
N GLN A 12 16.56 -4.09 -16.21
CA GLN A 12 15.20 -3.87 -15.74
C GLN A 12 14.23 -3.65 -16.91
N PRO A 13 13.23 -4.52 -17.11
CA PRO A 13 12.28 -4.37 -18.21
C PRO A 13 11.25 -3.25 -17.97
N HIS A 14 11.03 -2.83 -16.72
CA HIS A 14 9.96 -1.89 -16.36
C HIS A 14 10.10 -0.49 -16.99
N PRO A 15 11.27 0.19 -16.93
CA PRO A 15 11.40 1.52 -17.52
C PRO A 15 11.22 1.52 -19.04
N GLY A 16 11.71 0.48 -19.72
CA GLY A 16 11.56 0.32 -21.17
C GLY A 16 10.09 0.15 -21.57
N ARG A 17 9.36 -0.72 -20.86
CA ARG A 17 7.92 -0.93 -21.07
C ARG A 17 7.11 0.33 -20.77
N ALA A 18 7.41 1.05 -19.70
CA ALA A 18 6.73 2.30 -19.36
C ALA A 18 6.87 3.35 -20.48
N ARG A 19 8.07 3.53 -21.04
CA ARG A 19 8.29 4.44 -22.18
C ARG A 19 7.52 4.01 -23.42
N ALA A 20 7.49 2.71 -23.72
CA ALA A 20 6.73 2.18 -24.87
C ALA A 20 5.23 2.44 -24.71
N ILE A 21 4.67 2.23 -23.52
CA ILE A 21 3.26 2.50 -23.20
C ILE A 21 2.95 3.99 -23.35
N ILE A 22 3.76 4.88 -22.76
CA ILE A 22 3.55 6.33 -22.86
C ILE A 22 3.62 6.81 -24.32
N LYS A 23 4.52 6.24 -25.13
CA LYS A 23 4.62 6.56 -26.57
C LYS A 23 3.38 6.11 -27.35
N ALA A 24 2.85 4.91 -27.05
CA ALA A 24 1.66 4.37 -27.70
C ALA A 24 0.36 5.03 -27.22
N HIS A 25 0.32 5.47 -25.96
CA HIS A 25 -0.85 6.05 -25.31
C HIS A 25 -0.48 7.32 -24.51
N PRO A 26 -0.29 8.47 -25.18
CA PRO A 26 0.14 9.70 -24.51
C PRO A 26 -0.80 10.17 -23.40
N ALA A 27 -2.10 9.90 -23.51
CA ALA A 27 -3.12 10.26 -22.51
C ALA A 27 -2.84 9.62 -21.13
N VAL A 28 -2.08 8.53 -21.05
CA VAL A 28 -1.71 7.90 -19.78
C VAL A 28 -0.89 8.86 -18.89
N ARG A 29 -0.15 9.81 -19.48
CA ARG A 29 0.57 10.83 -18.70
C ARG A 29 -0.35 11.72 -17.86
N GLU A 30 -1.58 11.93 -18.30
CA GLU A 30 -2.55 12.74 -17.55
C GLU A 30 -2.99 12.04 -16.25
N LEU A 31 -2.89 10.71 -16.21
CA LEU A 31 -3.17 9.90 -15.02
C LEU A 31 -1.97 9.84 -14.06
N MET A 32 -0.75 10.18 -14.51
CA MET A 32 0.48 10.16 -13.71
C MET A 32 0.66 11.45 -12.90
N VAL A 33 -0.40 11.87 -12.21
CA VAL A 33 -0.44 13.09 -11.40
C VAL A 33 -0.60 12.75 -9.93
N ARG A 34 -0.23 13.70 -9.06
CA ARG A 34 -0.46 13.55 -7.63
C ARG A 34 -1.95 13.60 -7.33
N ASN A 35 -2.43 12.62 -6.58
CA ASN A 35 -3.81 12.58 -6.13
C ASN A 35 -3.90 13.08 -4.66
N PRO A 36 -4.51 14.25 -4.39
CA PRO A 36 -4.64 14.75 -3.02
C PRO A 36 -5.53 13.86 -2.13
N TRP A 37 -6.43 13.07 -2.73
CA TRP A 37 -7.26 12.11 -1.99
C TRP A 37 -6.43 11.04 -1.30
N THR A 38 -5.26 10.68 -1.84
CA THR A 38 -4.34 9.72 -1.23
C THR A 38 -3.91 10.18 0.17
N ALA A 39 -3.61 11.46 0.35
CA ALA A 39 -3.22 12.01 1.65
C ALA A 39 -4.40 11.98 2.64
N LEU A 40 -5.61 12.33 2.18
CA LEU A 40 -6.81 12.28 3.02
C LEU A 40 -7.13 10.86 3.47
N ILE A 41 -7.00 9.87 2.57
CA ILE A 41 -7.20 8.45 2.88
C ILE A 41 -6.17 7.99 3.91
N ALA A 42 -4.89 8.32 3.72
CA ALA A 42 -3.83 7.94 4.65
C ALA A 42 -4.09 8.49 6.07
N VAL A 43 -4.41 9.78 6.19
CA VAL A 43 -4.74 10.41 7.48
C VAL A 43 -5.99 9.77 8.10
N SER A 44 -7.00 9.46 7.30
CA SER A 44 -8.23 8.81 7.76
C SER A 44 -7.96 7.41 8.31
N ILE A 45 -7.12 6.62 7.64
CA ILE A 45 -6.71 5.28 8.09
C ILE A 45 -5.97 5.36 9.43
N VAL A 46 -4.99 6.26 9.55
CA VAL A 46 -4.24 6.46 10.79
C VAL A 46 -5.16 6.91 11.93
N GLY A 47 -6.08 7.84 11.64
CA GLY A 47 -7.08 8.31 12.60
C GLY A 47 -7.97 7.16 13.09
N LEU A 48 -8.49 6.33 12.17
CA LEU A 48 -9.29 5.16 12.51
C LEU A 48 -8.53 4.17 13.39
N GLN A 49 -7.30 3.80 13.02
CA GLN A 49 -6.49 2.87 13.80
C GLN A 49 -6.19 3.41 15.20
N THR A 50 -5.90 4.71 15.31
CA THR A 50 -5.66 5.39 16.59
C THR A 50 -6.92 5.40 17.46
N ALA A 51 -8.09 5.67 16.88
CA ALA A 51 -9.37 5.66 17.58
C ALA A 51 -9.72 4.24 18.11
N ILE A 52 -9.48 3.21 17.30
CA ILE A 52 -9.66 1.81 17.73
C ILE A 52 -8.71 1.47 18.88
N ALA A 53 -7.43 1.83 18.76
CA ALA A 53 -6.44 1.57 19.82
C ALA A 53 -6.81 2.29 21.13
N TYR A 54 -7.24 3.55 21.04
CA TYR A 54 -7.72 4.32 22.19
C TYR A 54 -8.94 3.67 22.84
N GLY A 55 -9.96 3.31 22.04
CA GLY A 55 -11.17 2.63 22.52
C GLY A 55 -10.84 1.32 23.25
N MET A 56 -10.01 0.48 22.62
CA MET A 56 -9.54 -0.77 23.24
C MET A 56 -8.77 -0.54 24.54
N GLY A 57 -7.95 0.52 24.61
CA GLY A 57 -7.25 0.91 25.83
C GLY A 57 -8.18 1.31 26.96
N THR A 58 -9.31 1.95 26.66
CA THR A 58 -10.29 2.35 27.68
C THR A 58 -11.13 1.21 28.25
N TRP A 59 -11.34 0.13 27.49
CA TRP A 59 -12.10 -1.04 27.95
C TRP A 59 -11.31 -1.98 28.86
N GLY A 60 -9.99 -1.81 28.93
CA GLY A 60 -9.10 -2.57 29.81
C GLY A 60 -8.70 -3.95 29.26
N PHE A 61 -7.81 -4.63 29.98
CA PHE A 61 -7.14 -5.86 29.50
C PHE A 61 -8.07 -7.08 29.34
N SER A 62 -9.28 -7.06 29.91
CA SER A 62 -10.25 -8.15 29.75
C SER A 62 -10.65 -8.40 28.28
N TYR A 63 -10.48 -7.40 27.40
CA TYR A 63 -10.81 -7.48 25.98
C TYR A 63 -9.58 -7.72 25.08
N TRP A 64 -8.46 -8.22 25.62
CA TRP A 64 -7.24 -8.48 24.85
C TRP A 64 -7.48 -9.35 23.59
N TRP A 65 -8.37 -10.33 23.68
CA TRP A 65 -8.72 -11.23 22.56
C TRP A 65 -9.44 -10.49 21.44
N LEU A 66 -10.28 -9.51 21.78
CA LEU A 66 -10.99 -8.68 20.81
C LEU A 66 -10.00 -7.77 20.08
N SER A 67 -8.96 -7.28 20.75
CA SER A 67 -7.88 -6.53 20.10
C SER A 67 -7.18 -7.36 19.01
N LEU A 68 -6.98 -8.67 19.22
CA LEU A 68 -6.41 -9.55 18.20
C LEU A 68 -7.34 -9.71 16.99
N LEU A 69 -8.65 -9.90 17.24
CA LEU A 69 -9.64 -9.99 16.16
C LEU A 69 -9.70 -8.69 15.34
N LEU A 70 -9.72 -7.53 16.00
CA LEU A 70 -9.72 -6.24 15.31
C LEU A 70 -8.41 -6.01 14.55
N ALA A 71 -7.27 -6.39 15.13
CA ALA A 71 -5.98 -6.28 14.45
C ALA A 71 -5.93 -7.14 13.18
N PHE A 72 -6.47 -8.35 13.21
CA PHE A 72 -6.46 -9.25 12.06
C PHE A 72 -7.51 -8.85 11.00
N CYS A 73 -8.76 -8.63 11.41
CA CYS A 73 -9.86 -8.38 10.49
C CYS A 73 -9.90 -6.95 9.94
N ILE A 74 -9.34 -5.97 10.67
CA ILE A 74 -9.38 -4.54 10.27
C ILE A 74 -7.96 -4.00 10.15
N GLY A 75 -7.13 -4.20 11.18
CA GLY A 75 -5.78 -3.65 11.25
C GLY A 75 -4.88 -4.12 10.10
N ALA A 76 -4.93 -5.39 9.72
CA ALA A 76 -4.12 -5.95 8.64
C ALA A 76 -4.42 -5.27 7.30
N PHE A 77 -5.71 -5.07 7.00
CA PHE A 77 -6.16 -4.42 5.77
C PHE A 77 -5.85 -2.92 5.77
N ALA A 78 -6.09 -2.24 6.90
CA ALA A 78 -5.75 -0.82 7.08
C ALA A 78 -4.24 -0.58 6.90
N ASN A 79 -3.40 -1.43 7.50
CA ASN A 79 -1.96 -1.35 7.36
C ASN A 79 -1.49 -1.64 5.93
N HIS A 80 -2.07 -2.65 5.28
CA HIS A 80 -1.75 -2.97 3.89
C HIS A 80 -2.13 -1.82 2.95
N ALA A 81 -3.30 -1.20 3.15
CA ALA A 81 -3.72 -0.03 2.38
C ALA A 81 -2.73 1.15 2.55
N ASN A 82 -2.30 1.43 3.78
CA ASN A 82 -1.29 2.46 4.02
C ASN A 82 0.07 2.11 3.41
N TYR A 83 0.46 0.83 3.40
CA TYR A 83 1.69 0.36 2.76
C TYR A 83 1.68 0.63 1.25
N VAL A 84 0.56 0.33 0.57
CA VAL A 84 0.40 0.64 -0.85
C VAL A 84 0.49 2.15 -1.09
N ILE A 85 -0.11 2.96 -0.20
CA ILE A 85 -0.04 4.42 -0.31
C ILE A 85 1.40 4.94 -0.24
N ILE A 86 2.21 4.47 0.70
CA ILE A 86 3.59 4.97 0.86
C ILE A 86 4.56 4.43 -0.19
N HIS A 87 4.26 3.28 -0.79
CA HIS A 87 5.16 2.62 -1.74
C HIS A 87 4.85 2.98 -3.19
N ASP A 88 3.56 3.06 -3.56
CA ASP A 88 3.11 3.09 -4.95
C ASP A 88 2.25 4.30 -5.34
N ALA A 89 1.73 5.10 -4.38
CA ALA A 89 0.71 6.11 -4.66
C ALA A 89 1.21 7.53 -4.97
#